data_AF-A0A957GU15-F1
#
_entry.id   AF-A0A957GU15-F1
#
_cell.length_a   1.000
_cell.length_b   1.000
_cell.length_c   1.000
_cell.angle_alpha   90.00
_cell.angle_beta   90.00
_cell.angle_gamma   90.00
#
_symmetry.space_group_name_H-M   'P 1'
#
loop_
_entity.id
_entity.type
_entity.pdbx_description
1 polymer ?
#
loop_
_entity_poly.entity_id
_entity_poly.type
_entity_poly.pdbx_seq_one_letter_code
_entity_poly.pdbx_strand_id
1 'polypeptide(L)'
;MTIHKVTAFITRERPQGRQLLLFQHPQAGVQIPAGTVDEGEDWQTAVVREAHEETGLTQLTIHRYLGQVENELAAGEAILNQDSHIFSQPNTDSIPFAPLFTRGMTFEVGDAVEGWNGRFHHVTYLEYDQLPNPTKIMLHIDGWLPEECLSWRKTRHYVHLHCHEETAARWTLPGDRDHTFAPFWADLQPKPAIVHPQNRWLDDVYDQLIR
;
A
#
# COMPACT_ATOMS: atom_id res chain seq x y z
N MET A 1 17.91 2.51 -5.53
CA MET A 1 16.71 2.86 -6.34
C MET A 1 15.67 3.51 -5.43
N THR A 2 14.65 4.20 -5.92
CA THR A 2 13.48 4.63 -5.13
C THR A 2 12.29 3.78 -5.53
N ILE A 3 11.52 3.32 -4.54
CA ILE A 3 10.24 2.64 -4.79
C ILE A 3 9.12 3.65 -4.71
N HIS A 4 8.32 3.69 -5.77
CA HIS A 4 7.19 4.61 -5.87
C HIS A 4 5.91 3.89 -5.45
N LYS A 5 5.09 4.59 -4.68
CA LYS A 5 3.74 4.19 -4.26
C LYS A 5 2.75 5.26 -4.72
N VAL A 6 1.50 4.87 -4.86
CA VAL A 6 0.39 5.78 -5.18
C VAL A 6 -0.73 5.63 -4.16
N THR A 7 -1.45 6.71 -3.91
CA THR A 7 -2.70 6.71 -3.13
C THR A 7 -3.75 7.50 -3.92
N ALA A 8 -4.89 6.85 -4.14
CA ALA A 8 -5.99 7.35 -4.95
C ALA A 8 -7.10 7.95 -4.06
N PHE A 9 -7.16 9.27 -3.98
CA PHE A 9 -8.29 9.97 -3.38
C PHE A 9 -9.39 10.11 -4.44
N ILE A 10 -10.30 9.13 -4.48
CA ILE A 10 -11.37 9.08 -5.48
C ILE A 10 -12.60 9.79 -4.93
N THR A 11 -13.08 10.82 -5.61
CA THR A 11 -14.27 11.56 -5.18
C THR A 11 -15.40 11.51 -6.20
N ARG A 12 -16.62 11.69 -5.69
CA ARG A 12 -17.81 12.01 -6.49
C ARG A 12 -18.57 13.19 -5.88
N GLU A 13 -19.25 13.94 -6.73
CA GLU A 13 -20.11 15.04 -6.30
C GLU A 13 -21.56 14.57 -6.08
N ARG A 14 -22.20 15.02 -4.99
CA ARG A 14 -23.62 14.81 -4.72
C ARG A 14 -24.27 16.13 -4.30
N PRO A 15 -25.60 16.28 -4.45
CA PRO A 15 -26.30 17.47 -3.96
C PRO A 15 -26.08 17.76 -2.47
N GLN A 16 -25.82 16.73 -1.67
CA GLN A 16 -25.57 16.81 -0.22
C GLN A 16 -24.11 17.13 0.14
N GLY A 17 -23.19 17.09 -0.83
CA GLY A 17 -21.76 17.31 -0.63
C GLY A 17 -20.89 16.31 -1.40
N ARG A 18 -19.58 16.53 -1.34
CA ARG A 18 -18.58 15.64 -1.96
C ARG A 18 -18.36 14.41 -1.09
N GLN A 19 -18.22 13.25 -1.73
CA GLN A 19 -17.92 11.98 -1.07
C GLN A 19 -16.55 11.48 -1.49
N LEU A 20 -15.86 10.79 -0.58
CA LEU A 20 -14.60 10.07 -0.81
C LEU A 20 -14.87 8.58 -0.82
N LEU A 21 -14.29 7.87 -1.79
CA LEU A 21 -14.34 6.43 -1.81
C LEU A 21 -13.30 5.86 -0.84
N LEU A 22 -13.78 4.97 0.02
CA LEU A 22 -12.96 4.17 0.93
C LEU A 22 -13.34 2.71 0.72
N PHE A 23 -12.52 1.78 1.22
CA PHE A 23 -12.92 0.38 1.29
C PHE A 23 -12.67 -0.21 2.67
N GLN A 24 -13.53 -1.15 3.05
CA GLN A 24 -13.36 -1.92 4.27
C GLN A 24 -12.60 -3.21 3.93
N HIS A 25 -11.41 -3.36 4.48
CA HIS A 25 -10.69 -4.63 4.54
C HIS A 25 -11.22 -5.44 5.75
N PRO A 26 -11.52 -6.74 5.61
CA PRO A 26 -12.07 -7.55 6.70
C PRO A 26 -11.13 -7.60 7.92
N GLN A 27 -9.82 -7.54 7.68
CA GLN A 27 -8.80 -7.63 8.71
C GLN A 27 -8.03 -6.33 8.95
N ALA A 28 -8.17 -5.28 8.12
CA ALA A 28 -7.28 -4.10 8.19
C ALA A 28 -8.01 -2.76 8.34
N GLY A 29 -9.32 -2.79 8.59
CA GLY A 29 -10.09 -1.58 8.82
C GLY A 29 -10.50 -0.86 7.53
N VAL A 30 -10.83 0.43 7.67
CA VAL A 30 -11.22 1.31 6.56
C VAL A 30 -9.98 1.97 5.97
N GLN A 31 -9.80 1.84 4.66
CA GLN A 31 -8.59 2.23 3.93
C GLN A 31 -8.92 3.08 2.69
N ILE A 32 -7.90 3.80 2.22
CA ILE A 32 -7.89 4.52 0.94
C ILE A 32 -7.20 3.62 -0.08
N PRO A 33 -7.72 3.52 -1.32
CA PRO A 33 -7.05 2.74 -2.35
C PRO A 33 -5.61 3.21 -2.62
N ALA A 34 -4.67 2.29 -2.64
CA ALA A 34 -3.24 2.58 -2.73
C ALA A 34 -2.41 1.34 -3.08
N GLY A 35 -1.32 1.53 -3.83
CA GLY A 35 -0.41 0.44 -4.12
C GLY A 35 0.93 0.85 -4.70
N THR A 36 1.59 -0.07 -5.39
CA THR A 36 2.97 0.06 -5.85
C THR A 36 3.01 0.46 -7.32
N VAL A 37 3.91 1.38 -7.67
CA VAL A 37 4.23 1.64 -9.08
C VAL A 37 5.20 0.56 -9.56
N ASP A 38 4.77 -0.19 -10.57
CA ASP A 38 5.54 -1.28 -11.14
C ASP A 38 6.76 -0.77 -11.91
N GLU A 39 7.71 -1.67 -12.19
CA GLU A 39 8.89 -1.31 -12.95
C GLU A 39 8.52 -0.93 -14.39
N GLY A 40 8.96 0.27 -14.82
CA GLY A 40 8.60 0.82 -16.12
C GLY A 40 7.19 1.40 -16.20
N GLU A 41 6.39 1.31 -15.13
CA GLU A 41 5.06 1.92 -15.04
C GLU A 41 5.19 3.40 -14.61
N ASP A 42 4.36 4.27 -15.19
CA ASP A 42 4.21 5.63 -14.68
C ASP A 42 3.20 5.69 -13.52
N TRP A 43 3.33 6.70 -12.65
CA TRP A 43 2.47 6.80 -11.47
C TRP A 43 1.00 7.03 -11.85
N GLN A 44 0.72 7.63 -13.02
CA GLN A 44 -0.63 7.87 -13.52
C GLN A 44 -1.35 6.56 -13.83
N THR A 45 -0.66 5.65 -14.52
CA THR A 45 -1.15 4.32 -14.88
C THR A 45 -1.33 3.50 -13.61
N ALA A 46 -0.33 3.51 -12.73
CA ALA A 46 -0.38 2.80 -11.46
C ALA A 46 -1.59 3.23 -10.62
N VAL A 47 -1.85 4.53 -10.46
CA VAL A 47 -2.95 4.98 -9.60
C VAL A 47 -4.33 4.60 -10.13
N VAL A 48 -4.50 4.53 -11.44
CA VAL A 48 -5.75 4.07 -12.06
C VAL A 48 -5.88 2.55 -11.93
N ARG A 49 -4.79 1.80 -12.14
CA ARG A 49 -4.75 0.33 -11.97
C ARG A 49 -5.10 -0.06 -10.53
N GLU A 50 -4.39 0.50 -9.55
CA GLU A 50 -4.61 0.22 -8.13
C GLU A 50 -6.04 0.60 -7.70
N ALA A 51 -6.54 1.75 -8.13
CA ALA A 51 -7.92 2.15 -7.88
C ALA A 51 -8.92 1.13 -8.47
N HIS A 52 -8.67 0.63 -9.69
CA HIS A 52 -9.51 -0.40 -10.29
C HIS A 52 -9.41 -1.73 -9.54
N GLU A 53 -8.22 -2.20 -9.17
CA GLU A 53 -8.02 -3.48 -8.48
C GLU A 53 -8.75 -3.51 -7.13
N GLU A 54 -8.68 -2.43 -6.35
CA GLU A 54 -9.24 -2.40 -4.99
C GLU A 54 -10.71 -1.96 -4.94
N THR A 55 -11.25 -1.40 -6.03
CA THR A 55 -12.61 -0.84 -6.04
C THR A 55 -13.50 -1.32 -7.17
N GLY A 56 -12.94 -1.86 -8.24
CA GLY A 56 -13.67 -2.29 -9.44
C GLY A 56 -14.18 -1.14 -10.33
N LEU A 57 -13.83 0.11 -10.02
CA LEU A 57 -14.21 1.27 -10.84
C LEU A 57 -13.38 1.36 -12.11
N THR A 58 -14.03 1.72 -13.22
CA THR A 58 -13.43 1.73 -14.57
C THR A 58 -13.44 3.09 -15.25
N GLN A 59 -14.29 4.02 -14.82
CA GLN A 59 -14.45 5.37 -15.37
C GLN A 59 -13.91 6.40 -14.38
N LEU A 60 -12.62 6.28 -14.11
CA LEU A 60 -11.85 7.21 -13.29
C LEU A 60 -11.05 8.15 -14.19
N THR A 61 -10.96 9.41 -13.78
CA THR A 61 -10.06 10.39 -14.43
C THR A 61 -9.18 11.05 -13.39
N ILE A 62 -7.91 11.25 -13.73
CA ILE A 62 -7.00 12.04 -12.89
C ILE A 62 -7.45 13.49 -12.95
N HIS A 63 -7.93 14.01 -11.82
CA HIS A 63 -8.33 15.39 -11.69
C HIS A 63 -7.12 16.28 -11.36
N ARG A 64 -6.31 15.86 -10.37
CA ARG A 64 -5.20 16.66 -9.87
C ARG A 64 -4.16 15.81 -9.14
N TYR A 65 -2.89 16.18 -9.27
CA TYR A 65 -1.82 15.70 -8.41
C TYR A 65 -1.76 16.56 -7.13
N LEU A 66 -1.87 15.94 -5.96
CA LEU A 66 -1.99 16.63 -4.66
C LEU A 66 -0.64 16.81 -3.94
N GLY A 67 0.40 16.11 -4.41
CA GLY A 67 1.74 16.15 -3.83
C GLY A 67 2.33 14.75 -3.64
N GLN A 68 3.46 14.70 -2.92
CA GLN A 68 4.09 13.46 -2.52
C GLN A 68 4.67 13.56 -1.12
N VAL A 69 4.79 12.40 -0.47
CA VAL A 69 5.58 12.22 0.74
C VAL A 69 6.87 11.51 0.37
N GLU A 70 7.98 12.15 0.71
CA GLU A 70 9.31 11.58 0.55
C GLU A 70 9.68 10.73 1.75
N ASN A 71 10.12 9.50 1.45
CA ASN A 71 10.65 8.53 2.41
C ASN A 71 9.76 8.24 3.63
N GLU A 72 8.66 7.54 3.41
CA GLU A 72 7.79 7.01 4.47
C GLU A 72 8.38 5.79 5.23
N LEU A 73 9.66 5.47 5.04
CA LEU A 73 10.32 4.38 5.77
C LEU A 73 10.81 4.90 7.12
N ALA A 74 10.57 4.13 8.18
CA ALA A 74 11.18 4.38 9.48
C ALA A 74 12.69 4.10 9.44
N ALA A 75 13.41 4.60 10.46
CA ALA A 75 14.81 4.22 10.64
C ALA A 75 14.88 2.71 10.90
N GLY A 76 15.71 2.00 10.13
CA GLY A 76 15.78 0.54 10.18
C GLY A 76 14.73 -0.17 9.33
N GLU A 77 14.02 0.51 8.43
CA GLU A 77 13.18 -0.14 7.43
C GLU A 77 13.80 -0.08 6.03
N ALA A 78 13.52 -1.11 5.23
CA ALA A 78 13.76 -1.10 3.79
C ALA A 78 12.56 -1.71 3.05
N ILE A 79 12.45 -1.41 1.76
CA ILE A 79 11.36 -1.86 0.89
C ILE A 79 11.93 -2.72 -0.24
N LEU A 80 11.24 -3.82 -0.56
CA LEU A 80 11.61 -4.68 -1.69
C LEU A 80 11.50 -3.92 -3.01
N ASN A 81 12.55 -4.00 -3.82
CA ASN A 81 12.59 -3.45 -5.16
C ASN A 81 12.23 -4.46 -6.26
N GLN A 82 12.07 -5.73 -5.89
CA GLN A 82 11.64 -6.80 -6.77
C GLN A 82 11.01 -7.91 -5.93
N ASP A 83 10.30 -8.82 -6.57
CA ASP A 83 9.82 -10.02 -5.88
C ASP A 83 11.01 -10.85 -5.39
N SER A 84 10.93 -11.35 -4.16
CA SER A 84 12.04 -12.10 -3.57
C SER A 84 11.57 -13.10 -2.52
N HIS A 85 12.35 -14.16 -2.37
CA HIS A 85 12.26 -15.04 -1.22
C HIS A 85 13.12 -14.50 -0.09
N ILE A 86 12.68 -14.72 1.16
CA ILE A 86 13.53 -14.53 2.33
C ILE A 86 14.27 -15.84 2.59
N PHE A 87 15.57 -15.77 2.81
CA PHE A 87 16.43 -16.93 2.95
C PHE A 87 16.71 -17.25 4.43
N SER A 88 16.86 -18.54 4.75
CA SER A 88 17.19 -18.98 6.12
C SER A 88 18.62 -18.63 6.55
N GLN A 89 19.51 -18.33 5.60
CA GLN A 89 20.90 -17.91 5.81
C GLN A 89 21.26 -16.81 4.81
N PRO A 90 22.36 -16.03 5.01
CA PRO A 90 22.84 -15.03 4.05
C PRO A 90 23.48 -15.71 2.83
N ASN A 91 22.66 -16.44 2.07
CA ASN A 91 23.01 -17.24 0.92
C ASN A 91 21.75 -17.55 0.10
N THR A 92 21.70 -17.13 -1.17
CA THR A 92 20.55 -17.42 -2.05
C THR A 92 20.38 -18.90 -2.41
N ASP A 93 21.38 -19.75 -2.16
CA ASP A 93 21.27 -21.22 -2.32
C ASP A 93 20.70 -21.90 -1.07
N SER A 94 20.48 -21.15 0.03
CA SER A 94 19.88 -21.69 1.25
C SER A 94 18.37 -21.87 1.11
N ILE A 95 17.77 -22.58 2.06
CA ILE A 95 16.34 -22.86 2.04
C ILE A 95 15.57 -21.53 2.08
N PRO A 96 14.74 -21.22 1.06
CA PRO A 96 13.90 -20.04 1.08
C PRO A 96 12.67 -20.29 1.95
N PHE A 97 12.25 -19.26 2.69
CA PHE A 97 10.93 -19.22 3.29
C PHE A 97 9.87 -18.99 2.21
N ALA A 98 8.71 -19.62 2.42
CA ALA A 98 7.48 -19.33 1.71
C ALA A 98 6.60 -18.43 2.60
N PRO A 99 5.79 -17.51 2.02
CA PRO A 99 5.53 -17.32 0.58
C PRO A 99 6.64 -16.53 -0.15
N LEU A 100 6.46 -16.34 -1.47
CA LEU A 100 7.17 -15.29 -2.22
C LEU A 100 6.68 -13.92 -1.72
N PHE A 101 7.61 -13.00 -1.45
CA PHE A 101 7.28 -11.63 -1.05
C PHE A 101 7.37 -10.72 -2.27
N THR A 102 6.43 -9.79 -2.38
CA THR A 102 6.28 -8.97 -3.58
C THR A 102 7.03 -7.64 -3.45
N ARG A 103 7.39 -7.08 -4.62
CA ARG A 103 7.91 -5.72 -4.73
C ARG A 103 7.00 -4.74 -3.98
N GLY A 104 7.64 -3.85 -3.23
CA GLY A 104 6.94 -2.84 -2.47
C GLY A 104 6.52 -3.24 -1.05
N MET A 105 6.77 -4.49 -0.62
CA MET A 105 6.66 -4.89 0.79
C MET A 105 7.81 -4.27 1.61
N THR A 106 7.49 -3.78 2.80
CA THR A 106 8.45 -3.14 3.73
C THR A 106 8.82 -4.11 4.86
N PHE A 107 10.07 -4.08 5.27
CA PHE A 107 10.66 -4.96 6.29
C PHE A 107 11.46 -4.14 7.29
N GLU A 108 11.47 -4.60 8.55
CA GLU A 108 12.52 -4.20 9.49
C GLU A 108 13.82 -4.87 9.04
N VAL A 109 14.92 -4.10 9.02
CA VAL A 109 16.22 -4.55 8.55
C VAL A 109 17.32 -4.25 9.57
N GLY A 110 18.16 -5.26 9.80
CA GLY A 110 19.37 -5.15 10.62
C GLY A 110 20.59 -4.72 9.81
N ASP A 111 21.76 -4.80 10.45
CA ASP A 111 23.04 -4.54 9.82
C ASP A 111 23.34 -5.52 8.68
N ALA A 112 24.08 -5.04 7.68
CA ALA A 112 24.51 -5.86 6.57
C ALA A 112 25.63 -6.83 6.98
N VAL A 113 25.63 -8.02 6.40
CA VAL A 113 26.71 -9.01 6.52
C VAL A 113 27.18 -9.46 5.14
N GLU A 114 28.42 -9.93 5.06
CA GLU A 114 28.91 -10.61 3.86
C GLU A 114 28.42 -12.06 3.87
N GLY A 115 27.62 -12.42 2.88
CA GLY A 115 27.10 -13.76 2.66
C GLY A 115 27.95 -14.57 1.67
N TRP A 116 27.43 -15.73 1.27
CA TRP A 116 28.12 -16.61 0.32
C TRP A 116 28.17 -16.03 -1.11
N ASN A 117 27.11 -15.32 -1.51
CA ASN A 117 26.90 -14.82 -2.86
C ASN A 117 26.51 -13.34 -2.91
N GLY A 118 26.99 -12.56 -1.93
CA GLY A 118 26.81 -11.11 -1.90
C GLY A 118 26.57 -10.60 -0.49
N ARG A 119 26.17 -9.33 -0.39
CA ARG A 119 25.79 -8.71 0.88
C ARG A 119 24.33 -8.99 1.19
N PHE A 120 24.05 -9.26 2.45
CA PHE A 120 22.71 -9.57 2.94
C PHE A 120 22.37 -8.71 4.14
N HIS A 121 21.08 -8.43 4.29
CA HIS A 121 20.52 -7.88 5.52
C HIS A 121 19.69 -8.94 6.22
N HIS A 122 19.83 -9.00 7.54
CA HIS A 122 18.85 -9.69 8.38
C HIS A 122 17.55 -8.91 8.35
N VAL A 123 16.42 -9.59 8.19
CA VAL A 123 15.10 -8.98 8.10
C VAL A 123 14.09 -9.69 8.99
N THR A 124 13.16 -8.90 9.53
CA THR A 124 12.01 -9.41 10.26
C THR A 124 10.71 -8.95 9.59
N TYR A 125 9.76 -9.86 9.45
CA TYR A 125 8.41 -9.57 8.95
C TYR A 125 7.36 -10.20 9.85
N LEU A 126 6.36 -9.42 10.24
CA LEU A 126 5.23 -9.85 11.04
C LEU A 126 3.92 -9.58 10.31
N GLU A 127 3.10 -10.62 10.18
CA GLU A 127 1.72 -10.52 9.73
C GLU A 127 0.81 -10.85 10.91
N TYR A 128 -0.17 -9.99 11.16
CA TYR A 128 -1.13 -10.16 12.24
C TYR A 128 -2.48 -10.64 11.70
N ASP A 129 -3.30 -11.22 12.58
CA ASP A 129 -4.65 -11.67 12.24
C ASP A 129 -5.59 -10.51 11.87
N GLN A 130 -5.38 -9.35 12.48
CA GLN A 130 -6.14 -8.14 12.20
C GLN A 130 -5.40 -6.88 12.64
N LEU A 131 -5.78 -5.76 12.06
CA LEU A 131 -5.33 -4.41 12.34
C LEU A 131 -6.56 -3.48 12.40
N PRO A 132 -6.53 -2.43 13.25
CA PRO A 132 -5.38 -1.96 14.03
C PRO A 132 -5.20 -2.67 15.39
N ASN A 133 -6.08 -3.59 15.77
CA ASN A 133 -6.08 -4.24 17.09
C ASN A 133 -5.71 -5.74 16.98
N PRO A 134 -4.43 -6.08 16.74
CA PRO A 134 -4.01 -7.47 16.54
C PRO A 134 -4.22 -8.30 17.81
N THR A 135 -4.65 -9.56 17.65
CA THR A 135 -4.74 -10.52 18.76
C THR A 135 -3.76 -11.68 18.62
N LYS A 136 -3.24 -11.92 17.41
CA LYS A 136 -2.35 -13.05 17.09
C LYS A 136 -1.37 -12.64 16.00
N ILE A 137 -0.17 -13.21 16.06
CA ILE A 137 0.77 -13.20 14.93
C ILE A 137 0.43 -14.41 14.07
N MET A 138 0.08 -14.16 12.80
CA MET A 138 -0.23 -15.17 11.80
C MET A 138 1.02 -15.65 11.06
N LEU A 139 1.98 -14.75 10.85
CA LEU A 139 3.26 -15.05 10.23
C LEU A 139 4.37 -14.27 10.94
N HIS A 140 5.46 -14.97 11.25
CA HIS A 140 6.69 -14.35 11.69
C HIS A 140 7.83 -14.93 10.85
N ILE A 141 8.48 -14.07 10.07
CA ILE A 141 9.69 -14.42 9.35
C ILE A 141 10.87 -13.69 9.98
N ASP A 142 11.93 -14.44 10.25
CA ASP A 142 13.23 -13.98 10.69
C ASP A 142 14.26 -14.63 9.78
N GLY A 143 14.90 -13.84 8.91
CA GLY A 143 15.73 -14.39 7.83
C GLY A 143 16.57 -13.34 7.12
N TRP A 144 16.95 -13.62 5.87
CA TRP A 144 17.93 -12.85 5.14
C TRP A 144 17.44 -12.47 3.75
N LEU A 145 17.64 -11.20 3.38
CA LEU A 145 17.43 -10.71 2.02
C LEU A 145 18.75 -10.22 1.42
N PRO A 146 19.02 -10.49 0.12
CA PRO A 146 20.13 -9.86 -0.57
C PRO A 146 19.98 -8.34 -0.57
N GLU A 147 21.08 -7.61 -0.37
CA GLU A 147 21.10 -6.15 -0.36
C GLU A 147 20.60 -5.57 -1.69
N GLU A 148 20.89 -6.23 -2.82
CA GLU A 148 20.42 -5.79 -4.12
C GLU A 148 18.89 -5.81 -4.28
N CYS A 149 18.16 -6.60 -3.48
CA CYS A 149 16.69 -6.65 -3.50
C CYS A 149 16.06 -5.50 -2.70
N LEU A 150 16.85 -4.74 -1.94
CA LEU A 150 16.37 -3.73 -1.01
C LEU A 150 16.51 -2.31 -1.55
N SER A 151 15.67 -1.43 -1.03
CA SER A 151 15.72 0.00 -1.24
C SER A 151 15.42 0.72 0.07
N TRP A 152 16.15 1.80 0.33
CA TRP A 152 15.97 2.66 1.51
C TRP A 152 15.22 3.96 1.18
N ARG A 153 14.57 4.00 0.01
CA ARG A 153 13.79 5.17 -0.44
C ARG A 153 12.43 4.72 -0.91
N LYS A 154 11.39 5.30 -0.31
CA LYS A 154 9.97 5.07 -0.62
C LYS A 154 9.25 6.40 -0.80
N THR A 155 8.82 6.72 -2.01
CA THR A 155 8.08 7.97 -2.29
C THR A 155 6.63 7.64 -2.61
N ARG A 156 5.68 8.32 -1.96
CA ARG A 156 4.25 8.11 -2.19
C ARG A 156 3.64 9.31 -2.87
N HIS A 157 2.99 9.09 -4.01
CA HIS A 157 2.26 10.09 -4.77
C HIS A 157 0.79 10.14 -4.34
N TYR A 158 0.29 11.34 -4.07
CA TYR A 158 -1.11 11.60 -3.77
C TYR A 158 -1.83 12.12 -5.00
N VAL A 159 -2.86 11.41 -5.43
CA VAL A 159 -3.60 11.73 -6.64
C VAL A 159 -5.09 11.80 -6.36
N HIS A 160 -5.71 12.89 -6.81
CA HIS A 160 -7.15 13.07 -6.80
C HIS A 160 -7.74 12.53 -8.09
N LEU A 161 -8.61 11.53 -7.97
CA LEU A 161 -9.38 10.97 -9.07
C LEU A 161 -10.85 11.42 -8.97
N HIS A 162 -11.47 11.71 -10.10
CA HIS A 162 -12.92 11.84 -10.21
C HIS A 162 -13.51 10.55 -10.74
N CYS A 163 -14.56 10.07 -10.08
CA CYS A 163 -15.39 8.96 -10.54
C CYS A 163 -16.57 9.49 -11.35
N HIS A 164 -16.78 8.91 -12.53
CA HIS A 164 -17.89 9.23 -13.44
C HIS A 164 -18.93 8.11 -13.54
N GLU A 165 -18.74 7.02 -12.79
CA GLU A 165 -19.68 5.90 -12.73
C GLU A 165 -20.83 6.17 -11.75
N GLU A 166 -22.04 5.78 -12.15
CA GLU A 166 -23.15 5.62 -11.22
C GLU A 166 -23.04 4.26 -10.53
N THR A 167 -22.73 4.28 -9.23
CA THR A 167 -22.59 3.07 -8.42
C THR A 167 -23.53 3.06 -7.23
N ALA A 168 -23.74 1.88 -6.67
CA ALA A 168 -24.30 1.74 -5.32
C ALA A 168 -23.46 2.52 -4.29
N ALA A 169 -24.08 2.85 -3.15
CA ALA A 169 -23.38 3.52 -2.04
C ALA A 169 -22.27 2.64 -1.43
N ARG A 170 -22.42 1.31 -1.51
CA ARG A 170 -21.47 0.29 -1.07
C ARG A 170 -21.62 -0.95 -1.96
N TRP A 171 -20.51 -1.63 -2.22
CA TRP A 171 -20.49 -2.89 -2.95
C TRP A 171 -19.36 -3.79 -2.44
N THR A 172 -19.17 -4.93 -3.09
CA THR A 172 -18.13 -5.92 -2.75
C THR A 172 -17.43 -6.42 -4.00
N LEU A 173 -16.16 -6.74 -3.87
CA LEU A 173 -15.37 -7.39 -4.90
C LEU A 173 -14.33 -8.33 -4.26
N PRO A 174 -13.84 -9.33 -5.00
CA PRO A 174 -12.67 -10.09 -4.58
C PRO A 174 -11.47 -9.16 -4.39
N GLY A 175 -10.77 -9.31 -3.26
CA GLY A 175 -9.53 -8.62 -2.95
C GLY A 175 -8.34 -9.58 -2.98
N ASP A 176 -7.35 -9.33 -2.13
CA ASP A 176 -6.18 -10.18 -1.97
C ASP A 176 -6.48 -11.45 -1.16
N ARG A 177 -5.74 -12.54 -1.39
CA ARG A 177 -5.71 -13.74 -0.51
C ARG A 177 -7.09 -14.23 -0.02
N ASP A 178 -8.06 -14.35 -0.92
CA ASP A 178 -9.46 -14.74 -0.66
C ASP A 178 -10.30 -13.76 0.19
N HIS A 179 -9.76 -12.58 0.51
CA HIS A 179 -10.53 -11.52 1.13
C HIS A 179 -11.56 -10.95 0.16
N THR A 180 -12.66 -10.46 0.74
CA THR A 180 -13.65 -9.66 0.03
C THR A 180 -13.50 -8.23 0.50
N PHE A 181 -13.15 -7.33 -0.41
CA PHE A 181 -13.12 -5.90 -0.13
C PHE A 181 -14.53 -5.34 -0.26
N ALA A 182 -14.84 -4.34 0.56
CA ALA A 182 -16.13 -3.68 0.52
C ALA A 182 -15.98 -2.16 0.36
N PRO A 183 -15.85 -1.66 -0.88
CA PRO A 183 -15.83 -0.23 -1.17
C PRO A 183 -17.14 0.45 -0.79
N PHE A 184 -17.05 1.68 -0.32
CA PHE A 184 -18.19 2.50 0.03
C PHE A 184 -17.86 3.99 -0.07
N TRP A 185 -18.88 4.77 -0.38
CA TRP A 185 -18.79 6.22 -0.41
C TRP A 185 -19.02 6.80 0.99
N ALA A 186 -18.03 7.50 1.51
CA ALA A 186 -18.12 8.25 2.75
C ALA A 186 -18.26 9.74 2.46
N ASP A 187 -19.10 10.45 3.21
CA ASP A 187 -19.14 11.91 3.13
C ASP A 187 -17.77 12.48 3.53
N LEU A 188 -17.27 13.47 2.79
CA LEU A 188 -16.01 14.14 3.16
C LEU A 188 -16.20 15.07 4.37
N GLN A 189 -17.44 15.47 4.65
CA GLN A 189 -17.80 16.35 5.75
C GLN A 189 -18.97 15.74 6.54
N PRO A 190 -18.77 15.32 7.79
CA PRO A 190 -17.52 15.40 8.58
C PRO A 190 -16.40 14.52 8.01
N LYS A 191 -15.14 14.81 8.36
CA LYS A 191 -13.97 14.05 7.92
C LYS A 191 -14.13 12.55 8.26
N PRO A 192 -14.04 11.63 7.28
CA PRO A 192 -14.22 10.21 7.55
C PRO A 192 -13.04 9.64 8.35
N ALA A 193 -13.35 8.68 9.23
CA ALA A 193 -12.34 7.94 9.98
C ALA A 193 -11.71 6.87 9.10
N ILE A 194 -10.37 6.82 9.09
CA ILE A 194 -9.55 5.90 8.31
C ILE A 194 -8.56 5.25 9.27
N VAL A 195 -8.17 4.01 8.99
CA VAL A 195 -7.22 3.26 9.84
C VAL A 195 -5.83 3.93 9.83
N HIS A 196 -5.14 3.89 10.97
CA HIS A 196 -3.72 4.24 11.03
C HIS A 196 -2.88 3.15 10.34
N PRO A 197 -1.83 3.49 9.56
CA PRO A 197 -1.26 4.82 9.37
C PRO A 197 -1.86 5.64 8.21
N GLN A 198 -2.83 5.12 7.47
CA GLN A 198 -3.36 5.76 6.26
C GLN A 198 -4.15 7.04 6.53
N ASN A 199 -4.69 7.21 7.75
CA ASN A 199 -5.33 8.45 8.17
C ASN A 199 -4.45 9.70 7.93
N ARG A 200 -3.13 9.55 8.09
CA ARG A 200 -2.15 10.62 7.83
C ARG A 200 -2.19 11.10 6.39
N TRP A 201 -2.38 10.19 5.42
CA TRP A 201 -2.47 10.57 4.01
C TRP A 201 -3.67 11.48 3.77
N LEU A 202 -4.81 11.19 4.41
CA LEU A 202 -5.95 12.09 4.33
C LEU A 202 -5.68 13.40 5.08
N ASP A 203 -5.01 13.38 6.24
CA ASP A 203 -4.58 14.61 6.94
C ASP A 203 -3.76 15.54 6.02
N ASP A 204 -2.81 14.99 5.25
CA ASP A 204 -1.93 15.76 4.38
C ASP A 204 -2.66 16.51 3.25
N VAL A 205 -3.79 15.98 2.78
CA VAL A 205 -4.50 16.54 1.60
C VAL A 205 -5.94 16.97 1.85
N TYR A 206 -6.46 16.83 3.08
CA TYR A 206 -7.88 17.03 3.38
C TYR A 206 -8.41 18.39 2.91
N ASP A 207 -7.67 19.46 3.22
CA ASP A 207 -8.03 20.83 2.83
C ASP A 207 -8.06 21.01 1.30
N GLN A 208 -7.26 20.25 0.56
CA GLN A 208 -7.27 20.29 -0.91
C GLN A 208 -8.48 19.54 -1.47
N LEU A 209 -8.96 18.50 -0.79
CA LEU A 209 -10.09 17.66 -1.21
C LEU A 209 -11.46 18.27 -0.90
N ILE A 210 -11.56 19.21 0.03
CA ILE A 210 -12.82 19.90 0.34
C ILE A 210 -13.00 21.23 -0.41
N ARG A 211 -11.94 21.71 -1.07
CA ARG A 211 -11.97 22.89 -1.97
C ARG A 211 -12.45 22.50 -3.36
#